data_AF-A0A0M0JN10-F1
#
_entry.id   AF-A0A0M0JN10-F1
#
_cell.length_a   1.000
_cell.length_b   1.000
_cell.length_c   1.000
_cell.angle_alpha   90.00
_cell.angle_beta   90.00
_cell.angle_gamma   90.00
#
_symmetry.space_group_name_H-M   'P 1'
#
loop_
_entity.id
_entity.type
_entity.pdbx_description
1 polymer ?
#
loop_
_entity_poly.entity_id
_entity_poly.type
_entity_poly.pdbx_seq_one_letter_code
_entity_poly.pdbx_strand_id
1 'polypeptide(L)'
;MGENGLEAAILELTRDIYSKETGVSRSDEKGIRGLIDEMRRFMLSARGVSPAAQQEVLIRTLRVLMTPVLPPFYRIFMGGKVPTFDPEDERIGADPQWLADGFSWVRSKLPVGKQWLEPGRQLGPWFYAPTLTAVVAPYAFGFLVGPASLNRRSDGELGGLVVEKCKFLQESNCKGMCLNSCKLPAQNLFAELGLPLRQRSNVDSVE
;
A
#
# COMPACT_ATOMS: atom_id res chain seq x y z
N MET A 1 15.44 -13.25 9.56
CA MET A 1 15.42 -12.19 10.59
C MET A 1 14.27 -12.51 11.52
N GLY A 2 14.58 -12.83 12.77
CA GLY A 2 13.57 -13.03 13.81
C GLY A 2 12.82 -11.72 14.08
N GLU A 3 11.60 -11.85 14.58
CA GLU A 3 10.66 -10.76 14.82
C GLU A 3 11.33 -9.60 15.56
N ASN A 4 11.74 -8.58 14.81
CA ASN A 4 12.30 -7.36 15.38
C ASN A 4 11.21 -6.71 16.23
N GLY A 5 11.54 -6.21 17.42
CA GLY A 5 10.54 -5.56 18.29
C GLY A 5 9.76 -4.44 17.60
N LEU A 6 10.37 -3.78 16.62
CA LEU A 6 9.73 -2.80 15.73
C LEU A 6 8.64 -3.42 14.83
N GLU A 7 8.90 -4.57 14.21
CA GLU A 7 7.93 -5.26 13.35
C GLU A 7 6.72 -5.73 14.17
N ALA A 8 6.97 -6.22 15.38
CA ALA A 8 5.91 -6.58 16.33
C ALA A 8 5.07 -5.36 16.73
N ALA A 9 5.70 -4.22 17.00
CA ALA A 9 5.00 -2.98 17.34
C ALA A 9 4.16 -2.44 16.18
N ILE A 10 4.71 -2.44 14.95
CA ILE A 10 3.99 -2.03 13.73
C ILE A 10 2.80 -2.95 13.49
N LEU A 11 2.97 -4.25 13.71
CA LEU A 11 1.90 -5.23 13.56
C LEU A 11 0.78 -5.01 14.58
N GLU A 12 1.09 -4.77 15.85
CA GLU A 12 0.07 -4.46 16.87
C GLU A 12 -0.65 -3.13 16.57
N LEU A 13 0.07 -2.09 16.14
CA LEU A 13 -0.56 -0.85 15.67
C LEU A 13 -1.49 -1.11 14.47
N THR A 14 -1.05 -1.91 13.51
CA THR A 14 -1.85 -2.27 12.33
C THR A 14 -3.14 -2.99 12.75
N ARG A 15 -3.05 -3.94 13.70
CA ARG A 15 -4.21 -4.66 14.22
C ARG A 15 -5.18 -3.73 14.97
N ASP A 16 -4.66 -2.79 15.75
CA ASP A 16 -5.49 -1.80 16.44
C ASP A 16 -6.23 -0.88 15.46
N ILE A 17 -5.57 -0.41 14.40
CA ILE A 17 -6.20 0.37 13.34
C ILE A 17 -7.25 -0.48 12.63
N TYR A 18 -6.90 -1.71 12.25
CA TYR A 18 -7.81 -2.61 11.53
C TYR A 18 -9.07 -2.92 12.34
N SER A 19 -8.93 -3.18 13.64
CA SER A 19 -10.06 -3.42 14.56
C SER A 19 -10.95 -2.18 14.69
N LYS A 20 -10.38 -0.97 14.75
CA LYS A 20 -11.16 0.28 14.77
C LYS A 20 -11.93 0.49 13.47
N GLU A 21 -11.32 0.23 12.32
CA GLU A 21 -11.95 0.40 11.01
C GLU A 21 -13.03 -0.65 10.74
N THR A 22 -12.77 -1.91 11.12
CA THR A 22 -13.72 -3.01 10.94
C THR A 22 -14.77 -3.10 12.03
N GLY A 23 -14.55 -2.52 13.22
CA GLY A 23 -15.37 -2.72 14.41
C GLY A 23 -15.37 -4.17 14.93
N VAL A 24 -14.47 -5.04 14.43
CA VAL A 24 -14.34 -6.42 14.88
C VAL A 24 -13.48 -6.45 16.15
N SER A 25 -13.86 -7.29 17.10
CA SER A 25 -13.11 -7.48 18.35
C SER A 25 -11.73 -8.10 18.08
N ARG A 26 -10.73 -7.66 18.85
CA ARG A 26 -9.38 -8.20 18.79
C ARG A 26 -9.39 -9.71 19.07
N SER A 27 -8.53 -10.43 18.36
CA SER A 27 -8.29 -11.84 18.63
C SER A 27 -7.31 -12.00 19.81
N ASP A 28 -7.54 -13.02 20.64
CA ASP A 28 -6.65 -13.39 21.74
C ASP A 28 -5.30 -13.92 21.22
N GLU A 29 -5.24 -14.35 19.95
CA GLU A 29 -4.00 -14.72 19.30
C GLU A 29 -3.10 -13.51 19.05
N LYS A 30 -1.78 -13.72 19.18
CA LYS A 30 -0.76 -12.66 19.00
C LYS A 30 -0.21 -12.64 17.58
N GLY A 31 0.32 -11.47 17.19
CA GLY A 31 0.99 -11.28 15.92
C GLY A 31 0.09 -11.53 14.71
N ILE A 32 0.66 -12.12 13.66
CA ILE A 32 0.00 -12.18 12.34
C ILE A 32 -1.22 -13.10 12.34
N ARG A 33 -1.23 -14.14 13.18
CA ARG A 33 -2.35 -15.08 13.27
C ARG A 33 -3.59 -14.40 13.84
N GLY A 34 -3.40 -13.58 14.87
CA GLY A 34 -4.47 -12.78 15.42
C GLY A 34 -5.02 -11.76 14.41
N LEU A 35 -4.16 -11.13 13.60
CA LEU A 35 -4.62 -10.28 12.50
C LEU A 35 -5.44 -11.07 11.46
N ILE A 36 -4.96 -12.25 11.06
CA ILE A 36 -5.66 -13.12 10.10
C ILE A 36 -7.02 -13.57 10.64
N ASP A 37 -7.11 -13.88 11.94
CA ASP A 37 -8.36 -14.25 12.59
C ASP A 37 -9.34 -13.07 12.62
N GLU A 38 -8.89 -11.87 12.99
CA GLU A 38 -9.67 -10.63 12.91
C GLU A 38 -10.19 -10.37 11.48
N MET A 39 -9.33 -10.58 10.48
CA MET A 39 -9.71 -10.46 9.07
C MET A 39 -10.77 -11.49 8.67
N ARG A 40 -10.63 -12.75 9.07
CA ARG A 40 -11.64 -13.81 8.81
C ARG A 40 -12.98 -13.47 9.45
N ARG A 41 -12.97 -13.02 10.71
CA ARG A 41 -14.18 -12.56 11.41
C ARG A 41 -14.84 -11.39 10.67
N PHE A 42 -14.05 -10.45 10.14
CA PHE A 42 -14.60 -9.36 9.33
C PHE A 42 -15.23 -9.86 8.03
N MET A 43 -14.60 -10.79 7.30
CA MET A 43 -15.16 -11.38 6.07
C MET A 43 -16.51 -12.07 6.29
N LEU A 44 -16.73 -12.62 7.48
CA LEU A 44 -17.99 -13.25 7.88
C LEU A 44 -19.01 -12.25 8.44
N SER A 45 -18.64 -10.98 8.64
CA SER A 45 -19.54 -9.93 9.10
C SER A 45 -20.40 -9.38 7.96
N ALA A 46 -21.56 -8.81 8.27
CA ALA A 46 -22.46 -8.21 7.28
C ALA A 46 -21.80 -7.11 6.42
N ARG A 47 -20.83 -6.38 6.98
CA ARG A 47 -20.08 -5.33 6.26
C ARG A 47 -18.94 -5.90 5.38
N GLY A 48 -18.40 -7.06 5.74
CA GLY A 48 -17.27 -7.67 5.04
C GLY A 48 -17.67 -8.72 4.01
N VAL A 49 -18.96 -8.89 3.69
CA VAL A 49 -19.40 -9.90 2.70
C VAL A 49 -18.90 -9.58 1.29
N SER A 50 -18.79 -8.29 0.94
CA SER A 50 -18.33 -7.90 -0.40
C SER A 50 -16.79 -7.82 -0.46
N PRO A 51 -16.16 -8.36 -1.52
CA PRO A 51 -14.72 -8.20 -1.73
C PRO A 51 -14.27 -6.74 -1.80
N ALA A 52 -15.12 -5.86 -2.35
CA ALA A 52 -14.82 -4.43 -2.43
C ALA A 52 -14.72 -3.78 -1.05
N ALA A 53 -15.67 -4.06 -0.14
CA ALA A 53 -15.62 -3.53 1.22
C ALA A 53 -14.41 -4.06 2.01
N GLN A 54 -14.03 -5.32 1.80
CA GLN A 54 -12.81 -5.88 2.37
C GLN A 54 -11.57 -5.12 1.90
N GLN A 55 -11.43 -4.91 0.58
CA GLN A 55 -10.30 -4.19 0.01
C GLN A 55 -10.25 -2.73 0.48
N GLU A 56 -11.39 -2.06 0.54
CA GLU A 56 -11.50 -0.67 0.96
C GLU A 56 -11.01 -0.46 2.40
N VAL A 57 -11.47 -1.30 3.33
CA VAL A 57 -11.03 -1.23 4.74
C VAL A 57 -9.52 -1.47 4.87
N LEU A 58 -8.97 -2.40 4.08
CA LEU A 58 -7.54 -2.68 4.09
C LEU A 58 -6.72 -1.52 3.54
N ILE A 59 -7.14 -0.94 2.42
CA ILE A 59 -6.49 0.25 1.85
C ILE A 59 -6.57 1.41 2.83
N ARG A 60 -7.72 1.63 3.48
CA ARG A 60 -7.90 2.66 4.51
C ARG A 60 -6.97 2.43 5.70
N THR A 61 -6.90 1.20 6.20
CA THR A 61 -5.98 0.80 7.28
C THR A 61 -4.53 1.09 6.91
N LEU A 62 -4.12 0.74 5.69
CA LEU A 62 -2.77 1.02 5.18
C LEU A 62 -2.49 2.53 5.05
N ARG A 63 -3.46 3.33 4.62
CA ARG A 63 -3.32 4.80 4.53
C ARG A 63 -3.17 5.44 5.91
N VAL A 64 -3.94 4.99 6.91
CA VAL A 64 -3.79 5.44 8.30
C VAL A 64 -2.41 5.08 8.83
N LEU A 65 -1.94 3.85 8.56
CA LEU A 65 -0.62 3.38 8.96
C LEU A 65 0.51 4.20 8.31
N MET A 66 0.34 4.59 7.05
CA MET A 66 1.31 5.41 6.31
C MET A 66 1.38 6.86 6.79
N THR A 67 0.52 7.31 7.73
CA THR A 67 0.38 8.70 8.19
C THR A 67 -0.20 9.63 7.11
N PRO A 68 -0.89 10.73 7.44
CA PRO A 68 -1.60 11.55 6.45
C PRO A 68 -0.69 12.39 5.53
N VAL A 69 0.57 12.59 5.89
CA VAL A 69 1.52 13.44 5.13
C VAL A 69 2.33 12.64 4.12
N LEU A 70 2.59 11.36 4.39
CA LEU A 70 3.43 10.52 3.55
C LEU A 70 2.80 10.23 2.17
N PRO A 71 1.48 9.98 2.00
CA PRO A 71 0.91 9.64 0.70
C PRO A 71 1.00 10.77 -0.35
N PRO A 72 0.65 12.04 -0.05
CA PRO A 72 0.89 13.15 -0.98
C PRO A 72 2.37 13.33 -1.32
N PHE A 73 3.24 13.25 -0.31
CA PHE A 73 4.68 13.30 -0.51
C PHE A 73 5.17 12.18 -1.43
N TYR A 74 4.74 10.95 -1.18
CA TYR A 74 5.13 9.78 -1.96
C TYR A 74 4.64 9.89 -3.41
N ARG A 75 3.41 10.37 -3.64
CA ARG A 75 2.86 10.59 -4.99
C ARG A 75 3.70 11.55 -5.81
N ILE A 76 4.17 12.63 -5.21
CA ILE A 76 5.02 13.63 -5.88
C ILE A 76 6.44 13.09 -6.04
N PHE A 77 7.04 12.64 -4.94
CA PHE A 77 8.46 12.30 -4.86
C PHE A 77 8.83 10.96 -5.50
N MET A 78 7.94 9.98 -5.47
CA MET A 78 8.14 8.65 -6.06
C MET A 78 7.35 8.50 -7.35
N GLY A 79 6.08 8.90 -7.32
CA GLY A 79 5.17 8.78 -8.44
C GLY A 79 5.26 9.91 -9.45
N GLY A 80 5.92 11.05 -9.18
CA GLY A 80 5.92 12.17 -10.12
C GLY A 80 4.52 12.66 -10.49
N LYS A 81 3.52 12.45 -9.62
CA LYS A 81 2.13 12.81 -9.88
C LYS A 81 1.89 14.24 -9.44
N VAL A 82 1.33 15.05 -10.34
CA VAL A 82 0.99 16.43 -10.03
C VAL A 82 -0.20 16.45 -9.06
N PRO A 83 -0.09 17.15 -7.91
CA PRO A 83 -1.16 17.23 -6.92
C PRO A 83 -2.45 17.78 -7.52
N THR A 84 -3.57 17.22 -7.11
CA THR A 84 -4.90 17.73 -7.48
C THR A 84 -5.81 17.73 -6.27
N PHE A 85 -6.45 18.86 -6.00
CA PHE A 85 -7.42 18.95 -4.93
C PHE A 85 -8.81 18.64 -5.50
N ASP A 86 -9.49 17.69 -4.89
CA ASP A 86 -10.88 17.37 -5.14
C ASP A 86 -11.61 17.42 -3.78
N PRO A 87 -12.58 18.35 -3.59
CA PRO A 87 -13.28 18.49 -2.32
C PRO A 87 -14.14 17.27 -1.95
N GLU A 88 -14.48 16.42 -2.92
CA GLU A 88 -15.24 15.18 -2.70
C GLU A 88 -14.32 13.97 -2.38
N ASP A 89 -13.00 14.16 -2.43
CA ASP A 89 -12.03 13.10 -2.13
C ASP A 89 -11.75 12.98 -0.62
N GLU A 90 -12.58 12.18 0.05
CA GLU A 90 -12.45 11.91 1.50
C GLU A 90 -11.31 10.93 1.86
N ARG A 91 -10.43 10.56 0.92
CA ARG A 91 -9.35 9.61 1.20
C ARG A 91 -8.34 10.19 2.19
N ILE A 92 -7.96 9.38 3.18
CA ILE A 92 -6.85 9.69 4.09
C ILE A 92 -5.55 9.77 3.29
N GLY A 93 -4.96 10.96 3.20
CA GLY A 93 -3.79 11.23 2.35
C GLY A 93 -4.13 11.71 0.93
N ALA A 94 -5.34 12.23 0.70
CA ALA A 94 -5.64 13.05 -0.47
C ALA A 94 -4.75 14.31 -0.51
N ASP A 95 -4.54 14.86 -1.71
CA ASP A 95 -3.66 16.01 -1.89
C ASP A 95 -4.31 17.26 -1.25
N PRO A 96 -3.66 17.93 -0.28
CA PRO A 96 -4.27 19.04 0.42
C PRO A 96 -4.39 20.28 -0.49
N GLN A 97 -5.42 21.10 -0.25
CA GLN A 97 -5.72 22.27 -1.08
C GLN A 97 -4.52 23.21 -1.27
N TRP A 98 -3.79 23.54 -0.19
CA TRP A 98 -2.62 24.41 -0.25
C TRP A 98 -1.52 23.89 -1.19
N LEU A 99 -1.39 22.56 -1.31
CA LEU A 99 -0.39 21.92 -2.15
C LEU A 99 -0.80 21.99 -3.63
N ALA A 100 -2.06 21.71 -3.93
CA ALA A 100 -2.61 21.85 -5.27
C ALA A 100 -2.58 23.32 -5.75
N ASP A 101 -2.91 24.26 -4.87
CA ASP A 101 -2.85 25.70 -5.14
C ASP A 101 -1.41 26.16 -5.39
N GLY A 102 -0.45 25.65 -4.62
CA GLY A 102 0.98 25.91 -4.82
C GLY A 102 1.47 25.48 -6.20
N PHE A 103 1.13 24.25 -6.62
CA PHE A 103 1.48 23.76 -7.96
C PHE A 103 0.79 24.54 -9.09
N SER A 104 -0.47 24.93 -8.88
CA SER A 104 -1.23 25.76 -9.81
C SER A 104 -0.62 27.16 -9.94
N TRP A 105 -0.16 27.74 -8.83
CA TRP A 105 0.58 29.01 -8.82
C TRP A 105 1.90 28.89 -9.58
N VAL A 106 2.70 27.84 -9.35
CA VAL A 106 3.95 27.59 -10.09
C VAL A 106 3.67 27.47 -11.60
N ARG A 107 2.64 26.71 -11.98
CA ARG A 107 2.20 26.57 -13.37
C ARG A 107 1.85 27.93 -14.00
N SER A 108 1.22 28.84 -13.26
CA SER A 108 0.86 30.17 -13.76
C SER A 108 2.08 31.02 -14.11
N LYS A 109 3.21 30.82 -13.42
CA LYS A 109 4.47 31.57 -13.57
C LYS A 109 5.41 30.99 -14.62
N LEU A 110 5.21 29.76 -15.08
CA LEU A 110 6.08 29.14 -16.09
C LEU A 110 5.83 29.73 -17.49
N PRO A 111 6.88 30.27 -18.16
CA PRO A 111 6.74 30.83 -19.52
C PRO A 111 6.56 29.75 -20.59
N VAL A 112 7.05 28.53 -20.35
CA VAL A 112 6.92 27.35 -21.24
C VAL A 112 6.67 26.09 -20.41
N GLY A 113 6.02 25.08 -21.01
CA GLY A 113 5.88 23.77 -20.36
C GLY A 113 4.75 23.63 -19.33
N LYS A 114 3.73 24.49 -19.34
CA LYS A 114 2.57 24.41 -18.43
C LYS A 114 1.86 23.06 -18.46
N GLN A 115 1.89 22.37 -19.61
CA GLN A 115 1.33 21.03 -19.80
C GLN A 115 1.96 19.95 -18.89
N TRP A 116 3.20 20.15 -18.43
CA TRP A 116 3.86 19.21 -17.52
C TRP A 116 3.30 19.29 -16.09
N LEU A 117 2.75 20.43 -15.69
CA LEU A 117 2.11 20.63 -14.38
C LEU A 117 0.58 20.62 -14.51
N GLU A 118 0.03 19.73 -15.31
CA GLU A 118 -1.42 19.47 -15.34
C GLU A 118 -1.85 18.73 -14.08
N PRO A 119 -2.83 19.23 -13.31
CA PRO A 119 -3.33 18.55 -12.12
C PRO A 119 -3.68 17.09 -12.44
N GLY A 120 -3.20 16.17 -11.61
CA GLY A 120 -3.42 14.73 -11.79
C GLY A 120 -2.56 14.06 -12.87
N ARG A 121 -1.77 14.81 -13.66
CA ARG A 121 -0.86 14.24 -14.64
C ARG A 121 0.24 13.45 -13.96
N GLN A 122 0.46 12.24 -14.45
CA GLN A 122 1.53 11.35 -14.03
C GLN A 122 2.76 11.61 -14.90
N LEU A 123 3.79 12.27 -14.35
CA LEU A 123 5.04 12.54 -15.09
C LEU A 123 5.93 11.29 -15.20
N GLY A 124 5.63 10.27 -14.42
CA GLY A 124 6.26 8.97 -14.44
C GLY A 124 6.67 8.57 -13.03
N PRO A 125 6.83 7.27 -12.74
CA PRO A 125 7.67 6.92 -11.61
C PRO A 125 9.08 7.43 -11.91
N TRP A 126 9.68 8.15 -10.97
CA TRP A 126 11.05 8.64 -11.15
C TRP A 126 12.01 7.46 -11.32
N PHE A 127 13.13 7.65 -12.03
CA PHE A 127 14.07 6.56 -12.38
C PHE A 127 14.59 5.78 -11.15
N TYR A 128 14.69 6.42 -9.99
CA TYR A 128 15.10 5.79 -8.73
C TYR A 128 13.95 5.13 -7.97
N ALA A 129 12.69 5.46 -8.28
CA ALA A 129 11.54 5.08 -7.48
C ALA A 129 11.39 3.55 -7.34
N PRO A 130 11.48 2.73 -8.41
CA PRO A 130 11.39 1.27 -8.27
C PRO A 130 12.48 0.69 -7.37
N THR A 131 13.72 1.15 -7.53
CA THR A 131 14.87 0.66 -6.76
C THR A 131 14.77 1.05 -5.29
N LEU A 132 14.44 2.32 -5.02
CA LEU A 132 14.26 2.80 -3.65
C LEU A 132 13.11 2.08 -2.94
N THR A 133 11.97 1.89 -3.62
CA THR A 133 10.86 1.11 -3.08
C THR A 133 11.26 -0.33 -2.78
N ALA A 134 12.02 -0.98 -3.67
CA ALA A 134 12.48 -2.36 -3.42
C ALA A 134 13.42 -2.45 -2.21
N VAL A 135 14.25 -1.44 -1.97
CA VAL A 135 15.15 -1.38 -0.79
C VAL A 135 14.38 -1.12 0.50
N VAL A 136 13.36 -0.26 0.46
CA VAL A 136 12.59 0.13 1.65
C VAL A 136 11.49 -0.89 2.00
N ALA A 137 10.91 -1.55 1.00
CA ALA A 137 9.77 -2.45 1.18
C ALA A 137 10.00 -3.60 2.19
N PRO A 138 11.17 -4.25 2.28
CA PRO A 138 11.44 -5.27 3.31
C PRO A 138 11.32 -4.71 4.74
N TYR A 139 11.70 -3.46 4.96
CA TYR A 139 11.60 -2.81 6.26
C TYR A 139 10.17 -2.35 6.56
N ALA A 140 9.46 -1.85 5.54
CA ALA A 140 8.09 -1.37 5.69
C ALA A 140 7.05 -2.50 5.82
N PHE A 141 7.20 -3.59 5.05
CA PHE A 141 6.21 -4.68 4.95
C PHE A 141 6.72 -6.03 5.47
N GLY A 142 7.98 -6.11 5.95
CA GLY A 142 8.56 -7.36 6.47
C GLY A 142 7.72 -8.02 7.56
N PHE A 143 7.00 -7.22 8.36
CA PHE A 143 6.10 -7.72 9.40
C PHE A 143 4.90 -8.53 8.84
N LEU A 144 4.49 -8.30 7.59
CA LEU A 144 3.39 -9.00 6.90
C LEU A 144 3.89 -10.11 5.98
N VAL A 145 4.85 -9.79 5.11
CA VAL A 145 5.30 -10.71 4.06
C VAL A 145 6.48 -11.56 4.50
N GLY A 146 7.21 -11.19 5.54
CA GLY A 146 8.41 -11.87 5.97
C GLY A 146 9.67 -11.44 5.20
N PRO A 147 10.75 -12.23 5.26
CA PRO A 147 12.03 -11.86 4.67
C PRO A 147 11.94 -11.75 3.15
N ALA A 148 12.51 -10.67 2.62
CA ALA A 148 12.49 -10.38 1.20
C ALA A 148 13.88 -9.92 0.74
N SER A 149 14.28 -10.42 -0.43
CA SER A 149 15.59 -10.20 -1.04
C SER A 149 15.44 -9.39 -2.32
N LEU A 150 16.34 -8.43 -2.54
CA LEU A 150 16.35 -7.64 -3.77
C LEU A 150 16.54 -8.55 -4.98
N ASN A 151 15.80 -8.26 -6.05
CA ASN A 151 15.93 -8.96 -7.32
C ASN A 151 15.69 -8.00 -8.49
N ARG A 152 15.83 -8.50 -9.72
CA ARG A 152 15.44 -7.80 -10.93
C ARG A 152 13.93 -7.89 -11.13
N ARG A 153 13.37 -6.84 -11.73
CA ARG A 153 12.00 -6.81 -12.21
C ARG A 153 11.86 -7.72 -13.44
N SER A 154 10.62 -7.99 -13.86
CA SER A 154 10.33 -8.89 -14.98
C SER A 154 10.88 -8.44 -16.33
N ASP A 155 11.31 -7.18 -16.46
CA ASP A 155 11.96 -6.63 -17.64
C ASP A 155 13.50 -6.54 -17.52
N GLY A 156 14.08 -7.09 -16.45
CA GLY A 156 15.53 -7.14 -16.24
C GLY A 156 16.11 -5.95 -15.48
N GLU A 157 15.35 -4.89 -15.27
CA GLU A 157 15.78 -3.70 -14.53
C GLU A 157 15.83 -3.91 -13.01
N LEU A 158 16.54 -3.03 -12.30
CA LEU A 158 16.55 -3.00 -10.84
C LEU A 158 15.19 -2.57 -10.27
N GLY A 159 14.95 -2.84 -8.99
CA GLY A 159 13.66 -2.53 -8.32
C GLY A 159 12.67 -3.68 -8.25
N GLY A 160 13.15 -4.93 -8.40
CA GLY A 160 12.39 -6.13 -8.06
C GLY A 160 12.64 -6.57 -6.62
N LEU A 161 11.71 -7.35 -6.08
CA LEU A 161 11.81 -7.97 -4.77
C LEU A 161 11.30 -9.42 -4.85
N VAL A 162 12.00 -10.34 -4.22
CA VAL A 162 11.57 -11.73 -4.04
C VAL A 162 11.36 -12.00 -2.57
N VAL A 163 10.14 -12.39 -2.22
CA VAL A 163 9.82 -12.89 -0.89
C VAL A 163 10.00 -14.41 -0.93
N GLU A 164 10.96 -14.94 -0.17
CA GLU A 164 11.26 -16.38 -0.18
C GLU A 164 10.11 -17.19 0.41
N LYS A 165 9.55 -16.70 1.53
CA LYS A 165 8.44 -17.33 2.25
C LYS A 165 7.49 -16.26 2.77
N CYS A 166 6.29 -16.20 2.19
CA CYS A 166 5.27 -15.23 2.59
C CYS A 166 4.60 -15.65 3.91
N LYS A 167 4.87 -14.92 5.00
CA LYS A 167 4.28 -15.18 6.34
C LYS A 167 2.75 -15.13 6.28
N PHE A 168 2.18 -14.12 5.62
CA PHE A 168 0.72 -14.00 5.47
C PHE A 168 0.09 -15.19 4.74
N LEU A 169 0.70 -15.67 3.65
CA LEU A 169 0.16 -16.82 2.89
C LEU A 169 0.26 -18.13 3.70
N GLN A 170 1.38 -18.33 4.41
CA GLN A 170 1.59 -19.53 5.24
C GLN A 170 0.58 -19.62 6.38
N GLU A 171 0.32 -18.51 7.06
CA GLU A 171 -0.56 -18.48 8.22
C GLU A 171 -2.04 -18.41 7.83
N SER A 172 -2.36 -17.76 6.70
CA SER A 172 -3.74 -17.72 6.18
C SER A 172 -4.19 -19.04 5.59
N ASN A 173 -3.27 -19.82 5.04
CA ASN A 173 -3.49 -21.08 4.33
C ASN A 173 -4.63 -21.00 3.29
N CYS A 174 -4.87 -19.80 2.73
CA CYS A 174 -5.98 -19.52 1.82
C CYS A 174 -5.54 -18.59 0.70
N LYS A 175 -5.42 -19.13 -0.52
CA LYS A 175 -5.06 -18.37 -1.73
C LYS A 175 -6.03 -17.21 -1.98
N GLY A 176 -7.33 -17.43 -1.80
CA GLY A 176 -8.36 -16.40 -1.99
C GLY A 176 -8.18 -15.20 -1.06
N MET A 177 -7.79 -15.45 0.20
CA MET A 177 -7.51 -14.40 1.17
C MET A 177 -6.22 -13.64 0.83
N CYS A 178 -5.17 -14.34 0.41
CA CYS A 178 -3.93 -13.70 -0.05
C CYS A 178 -4.17 -12.78 -1.27
N LEU A 179 -4.99 -13.23 -2.23
CA LEU A 179 -5.31 -12.46 -3.42
C LEU A 179 -6.13 -11.21 -3.10
N ASN A 180 -7.24 -11.38 -2.37
CA ASN A 180 -8.21 -10.31 -2.15
C ASN A 180 -7.83 -9.37 -1.00
N SER A 181 -7.07 -9.83 -0.02
CA SER A 181 -6.75 -9.04 1.17
C SER A 181 -5.30 -8.54 1.23
N CYS A 182 -4.38 -9.10 0.44
CA CYS A 182 -3.00 -8.63 0.42
C CYS A 182 -2.61 -8.12 -0.97
N LYS A 183 -2.71 -8.96 -2.00
CA LYS A 183 -2.17 -8.68 -3.34
C LYS A 183 -2.89 -7.55 -4.06
N LEU A 184 -4.21 -7.67 -4.25
CA LEU A 184 -5.01 -6.68 -4.99
C LEU A 184 -5.05 -5.31 -4.28
N PRO A 185 -5.29 -5.22 -2.95
CA PRO A 185 -5.21 -3.96 -2.21
C PRO A 185 -3.86 -3.26 -2.35
N ALA A 186 -2.76 -4.01 -2.24
CA ALA A 186 -1.42 -3.43 -2.38
C ALA A 186 -1.19 -2.90 -3.80
N GLN A 187 -1.60 -3.65 -4.84
CA GLN A 187 -1.48 -3.20 -6.22
C GLN A 187 -2.28 -1.92 -6.48
N ASN A 188 -3.52 -1.85 -5.98
CA ASN A 188 -4.37 -0.68 -6.11
C ASN A 188 -3.76 0.53 -5.39
N LEU A 189 -3.34 0.39 -4.13
CA LEU A 189 -2.72 1.45 -3.35
C LEU A 189 -1.48 2.03 -4.06
N PHE A 190 -0.57 1.17 -4.52
CA PHE A 190 0.64 1.62 -5.18
C PHE A 190 0.42 2.20 -6.58
N ALA A 191 -0.59 1.71 -7.32
CA ALA A 191 -1.01 2.34 -8.56
C ALA A 191 -1.55 3.76 -8.32
N GLU A 192 -2.36 3.96 -7.28
CA GLU A 192 -2.83 5.29 -6.88
C GLU A 192 -1.70 6.24 -6.47
N LEU A 193 -0.65 5.68 -5.84
CA LEU A 193 0.57 6.39 -5.46
C LEU A 193 1.48 6.72 -6.65
N GLY A 194 1.15 6.29 -7.86
CA GLY A 194 1.94 6.55 -9.07
C GLY A 194 3.12 5.60 -9.29
N LEU A 195 3.15 4.46 -8.57
CA LEU A 195 4.18 3.43 -8.72
C LEU A 195 3.51 2.05 -8.87
N PRO A 196 2.89 1.75 -10.03
CA PRO A 196 2.17 0.50 -10.24
C PRO A 196 3.12 -0.69 -10.06
N LEU A 197 2.76 -1.59 -9.15
CA LEU A 197 3.52 -2.80 -8.88
C LEU A 197 2.78 -4.03 -9.39
N ARG A 198 3.55 -5.04 -9.75
CA ARG A 198 3.01 -6.31 -10.25
C ARG A 198 3.60 -7.45 -9.44
N GLN A 199 2.79 -8.06 -8.60
CA GLN A 199 3.20 -9.21 -7.78
C GLN A 199 2.88 -10.51 -8.54
N ARG A 200 3.85 -11.43 -8.60
CA ARG A 200 3.62 -12.85 -8.94
C ARG A 200 3.95 -13.67 -7.72
N SER A 201 3.10 -14.65 -7.44
CA SER A 201 3.37 -15.72 -6.50
C SER A 201 3.39 -17.05 -7.25
N ASN A 202 4.09 -18.03 -6.71
CA ASN A 202 4.11 -19.40 -7.22
C ASN A 202 2.71 -20.04 -7.27
N VAL A 203 1.80 -19.65 -6.37
CA VAL A 203 0.42 -20.13 -6.35
C VAL A 203 -0.44 -19.52 -7.47
N ASP A 204 0.00 -18.46 -8.14
CA ASP A 204 -0.68 -17.89 -9.30
C ASP A 204 -0.48 -18.73 -10.58
N SER A 205 0.50 -19.64 -10.59
CA SER A 205 0.96 -20.40 -11.77
C SER A 205 0.34 -21.80 -11.92
N VAL A 206 -0.72 -22.11 -11.17
CA VAL A 206 -1.53 -23.31 -11.44
C VAL A 206 -2.67 -22.88 -12.36
N GLU A 207 -2.40 -22.94 -13.66
CA GLU A 207 -3.40 -23.24 -14.69
C GLU A 207 -3.59 -24.76 -14.75
#